data_AF-A0A7V7RKA3-F1
#
_entry.id   AF-A0A7V7RKA3-F1
#
_cell.length_a   1.000
_cell.length_b   1.000
_cell.length_c   1.000
_cell.angle_alpha   90.00
_cell.angle_beta   90.00
_cell.angle_gamma   90.00
#
_symmetry.space_group_name_H-M   'P 1'
#
loop_
_entity.id
_entity.type
_entity.pdbx_description
1 polymer ?
#
loop_
_entity_poly.entity_id
_entity_poly.type
_entity_poly.pdbx_seq_one_letter_code
_entity_poly.pdbx_strand_id
1 'polypeptide(L)'
;MSIISLIKPLKKYEDFVYRAHTYDSLFLRNKAIQIMNSAINQPKFNIEEKSSGLIYLGMLYTKAKQYKLASDCYNQGLEIMINENFKYSNNFKHAIETFIKNKDFERAKFWLNNLIQRESYDEKFKKLAVLEKKIH
;
A
#
# COMPACT_ATOMS: atom_id res chain seq x y z
N MET A 1 0.37 23.56 -2.23
CA MET A 1 0.22 22.61 -3.36
C MET A 1 -0.44 23.36 -4.51
N SER A 2 0.15 23.37 -5.71
CA SER A 2 -0.36 24.16 -6.84
C SER A 2 -1.36 23.37 -7.69
N ILE A 3 -2.48 24.00 -8.03
CA ILE A 3 -3.57 23.46 -8.87
C ILE A 3 -3.07 23.00 -10.25
N ILE A 4 -1.97 23.58 -10.74
CA ILE A 4 -1.31 23.25 -12.03
C ILE A 4 -1.05 21.74 -12.17
N SER A 5 -0.76 21.07 -11.06
CA SER A 5 -0.51 19.63 -11.02
C SER A 5 -1.69 18.73 -11.40
N LEU A 6 -2.93 19.21 -11.23
CA LEU A 6 -4.13 18.47 -11.60
C LEU A 6 -4.36 18.44 -13.12
N ILE A 7 -3.71 19.33 -13.86
CA ILE A 7 -3.87 19.51 -15.31
C ILE A 7 -2.74 18.79 -16.08
N LYS A 8 -1.61 18.49 -15.43
CA LYS A 8 -0.46 17.81 -16.05
C LYS A 8 -0.84 16.46 -16.70
N PRO A 9 -0.31 16.06 -17.86
CA PRO A 9 -0.52 14.70 -18.37
C PRO A 9 0.03 13.64 -17.41
N LEU A 10 -0.70 12.55 -17.20
CA LEU A 10 -0.24 11.41 -16.40
C LEU A 10 0.64 10.51 -17.27
N LYS A 11 1.97 10.57 -17.07
CA LYS A 11 2.92 9.81 -17.89
C LYS A 11 3.78 8.86 -17.05
N LYS A 12 4.35 9.34 -15.96
CA LYS A 12 5.20 8.55 -15.05
C LYS A 12 4.41 8.15 -13.81
N TYR A 13 4.82 7.10 -13.12
CA TYR A 13 4.15 6.64 -11.91
C TYR A 13 4.00 7.75 -10.86
N GLU A 14 5.02 8.60 -10.71
CA GLU A 14 5.00 9.74 -9.79
C GLU A 14 3.90 10.76 -10.12
N ASP A 15 3.53 10.91 -11.40
CA ASP A 15 2.45 11.81 -11.80
C ASP A 15 1.10 11.31 -11.24
N PHE A 16 0.87 9.99 -11.27
CA PHE A 16 -0.32 9.36 -10.71
C PHE A 16 -0.35 9.51 -9.19
N VAL A 17 0.75 9.17 -8.51
CA VAL A 17 0.89 9.27 -7.05
C VAL A 17 0.66 10.70 -6.58
N TYR A 18 1.31 11.67 -7.23
CA TYR A 18 1.16 13.08 -6.90
C TYR A 18 -0.30 13.52 -7.04
N ARG A 19 -0.97 13.15 -8.14
CA ARG A 19 -2.36 13.53 -8.37
C ARG A 19 -3.30 12.86 -7.39
N ALA A 20 -3.12 11.57 -7.11
CA ALA A 20 -3.92 10.85 -6.13
C ALA A 20 -3.77 11.46 -4.73
N HIS A 21 -2.54 11.81 -4.33
CA HIS A 21 -2.28 12.51 -3.08
C HIS A 21 -2.96 13.88 -3.03
N THR A 22 -2.90 14.64 -4.14
CA THR A 22 -3.58 15.94 -4.23
C THR A 22 -5.10 15.76 -4.08
N TYR A 23 -5.70 14.77 -4.73
CA TYR A 23 -7.13 14.48 -4.56
C TYR A 23 -7.48 14.03 -3.13
N ASP A 24 -6.72 13.13 -2.51
CA ASP A 24 -7.00 12.69 -1.12
C ASP A 24 -6.85 13.85 -0.12
N SER A 25 -5.86 14.74 -0.30
CA SER A 25 -5.70 15.93 0.55
C SER A 25 -6.81 16.97 0.38
N LEU A 26 -7.49 16.99 -0.77
CA LEU A 26 -8.71 17.76 -1.01
C LEU A 26 -10.00 17.00 -0.60
N PHE A 27 -9.88 15.90 0.15
CA PHE A 27 -10.98 15.01 0.54
C PHE A 27 -11.73 14.36 -0.64
N LEU A 28 -11.17 14.41 -1.85
CA LEU A 28 -11.71 13.78 -3.07
C LEU A 28 -11.20 12.33 -3.20
N ARG A 29 -11.37 11.53 -2.15
CA ARG A 29 -10.80 10.17 -2.05
C ARG A 29 -11.19 9.24 -3.20
N ASN A 30 -12.42 9.30 -3.66
CA ASN A 30 -12.87 8.47 -4.78
C ASN A 30 -12.08 8.79 -6.07
N LYS A 31 -11.75 10.07 -6.30
CA LYS A 31 -10.88 10.45 -7.42
C LYS A 31 -9.44 9.95 -7.22
N ALA A 32 -8.92 10.01 -5.98
CA ALA A 32 -7.60 9.44 -5.68
C ALA A 32 -7.55 7.93 -5.96
N ILE A 33 -8.59 7.19 -5.57
CA ILE A 33 -8.74 5.75 -5.84
C ILE A 33 -8.79 5.50 -7.35
N GLN A 34 -9.58 6.26 -8.12
CA GLN A 34 -9.64 6.14 -9.59
C GLN A 34 -8.27 6.35 -10.25
N ILE A 35 -7.51 7.37 -9.81
CA ILE A 35 -6.17 7.63 -10.34
C ILE A 35 -5.23 6.46 -10.05
N MET A 36 -5.20 5.94 -8.82
CA MET A 36 -4.32 4.83 -8.49
C MET A 36 -4.73 3.51 -9.13
N ASN A 37 -6.03 3.25 -9.30
CA ASN A 37 -6.54 2.13 -10.10
C ASN A 37 -6.07 2.23 -11.56
N SER A 38 -6.07 3.44 -12.14
CA SER A 38 -5.53 3.65 -13.48
C SER A 38 -4.02 3.39 -13.53
N ALA A 39 -3.28 3.75 -12.48
CA ALA A 39 -1.84 3.53 -12.38
C ALA A 39 -1.47 2.04 -12.36
N ILE A 40 -2.08 1.23 -11.50
CA ILE A 40 -1.74 -0.20 -11.38
C ILE A 40 -2.04 -1.01 -12.65
N ASN A 41 -2.97 -0.51 -13.48
CA ASN A 41 -3.34 -1.11 -14.77
C ASN A 41 -2.48 -0.62 -15.94
N GLN A 42 -1.50 0.28 -15.71
CA GLN A 42 -0.58 0.69 -16.78
C GLN A 42 0.36 -0.47 -17.14
N PRO A 43 0.38 -0.93 -18.41
CA PRO A 43 1.21 -2.07 -18.80
C PRO A 43 2.71 -1.76 -18.70
N LYS A 44 3.10 -0.50 -18.90
CA LYS A 44 4.49 -0.03 -18.85
C LYS A 44 5.11 0.03 -17.45
N PHE A 45 4.30 0.00 -16.38
CA PHE A 45 4.82 0.11 -15.03
C PHE A 45 5.36 -1.24 -14.54
N ASN A 46 6.51 -1.18 -13.89
CA ASN A 46 7.20 -2.36 -13.37
C ASN A 46 6.51 -2.90 -12.10
N ILE A 47 7.01 -4.01 -11.56
CA ILE A 47 6.42 -4.65 -10.38
C ILE A 47 6.49 -3.79 -9.12
N GLU A 48 7.56 -2.99 -8.95
CA GLU A 48 7.72 -2.09 -7.81
C GLU A 48 6.69 -0.96 -7.85
N GLU A 49 6.51 -0.33 -9.01
CA GLU A 49 5.51 0.72 -9.24
C GLU A 49 4.09 0.19 -9.03
N LYS A 50 3.78 -1.01 -9.54
CA LYS A 50 2.49 -1.67 -9.32
C LYS A 50 2.28 -2.01 -7.85
N SER A 51 3.30 -2.51 -7.17
CA SER A 51 3.23 -2.85 -5.74
C SER A 51 2.98 -1.61 -4.92
N SER A 52 3.78 -0.57 -5.13
CA SER A 52 3.60 0.72 -4.48
C SER A 52 2.20 1.30 -4.74
N GLY A 53 1.67 1.16 -5.96
CA GLY A 53 0.30 1.56 -6.31
C GLY A 53 -0.78 0.80 -5.53
N LEU A 54 -0.62 -0.52 -5.39
CA LEU A 54 -1.51 -1.38 -4.59
C LEU A 54 -1.43 -1.04 -3.10
N ILE A 55 -0.24 -0.80 -2.56
CA ILE A 55 -0.07 -0.34 -1.17
C ILE A 55 -0.74 1.02 -0.95
N TYR A 56 -0.65 1.94 -1.92
CA TYR A 56 -1.36 3.23 -1.87
C TYR A 56 -2.87 3.03 -1.87
N LEU A 57 -3.41 2.17 -2.74
CA LEU A 57 -4.84 1.83 -2.75
C LEU A 57 -5.28 1.24 -1.41
N GLY A 58 -4.48 0.34 -0.82
CA GLY A 58 -4.71 -0.19 0.53
C GLY A 58 -4.85 0.92 1.58
N MET A 59 -3.99 1.94 1.52
CA MET A 59 -4.09 3.10 2.40
C MET A 59 -5.39 3.89 2.16
N LEU A 60 -5.75 4.16 0.90
CA LEU A 60 -6.97 4.90 0.57
C LEU A 60 -8.23 4.15 1.03
N TYR A 61 -8.33 2.85 0.76
CA TYR A 61 -9.45 2.03 1.21
C TYR A 61 -9.51 1.91 2.74
N THR A 62 -8.36 1.87 3.42
CA THR A 62 -8.29 1.91 4.89
C THR A 62 -8.87 3.22 5.43
N LYS A 63 -8.50 4.37 4.85
CA LYS A 63 -9.07 5.68 5.21
C LYS A 63 -10.58 5.74 4.92
N ALA A 64 -11.06 5.01 3.92
CA ALA A 64 -12.47 4.86 3.62
C ALA A 64 -13.20 3.82 4.48
N LYS A 65 -12.52 3.17 5.44
CA LYS A 65 -13.03 2.06 6.27
C LYS A 65 -13.50 0.83 5.46
N GLN A 66 -13.05 0.71 4.21
CA GLN A 66 -13.32 -0.43 3.33
C GLN A 66 -12.25 -1.52 3.56
N TYR A 67 -12.26 -2.12 4.76
CA TYR A 67 -11.14 -2.97 5.22
C TYR A 67 -10.90 -4.22 4.38
N LYS A 68 -11.94 -4.80 3.77
CA LYS A 68 -11.80 -5.93 2.86
C LYS A 68 -11.00 -5.54 1.61
N LEU A 69 -11.44 -4.50 0.90
CA LEU A 69 -10.73 -3.98 -0.28
C LEU A 69 -9.32 -3.51 0.05
N ALA A 70 -9.14 -2.87 1.21
CA ALA A 70 -7.83 -2.47 1.67
C ALA A 70 -6.89 -3.65 1.89
N SER A 71 -7.40 -4.71 2.55
CA SER A 71 -6.65 -5.95 2.78
C SER A 71 -6.27 -6.60 1.46
N ASP A 72 -7.19 -6.72 0.51
CA ASP A 72 -6.91 -7.32 -0.79
C ASP A 72 -5.83 -6.54 -1.55
N CYS A 73 -5.89 -5.19 -1.56
CA CYS A 73 -4.84 -4.37 -2.16
C CYS A 73 -3.48 -4.55 -1.46
N TYR A 74 -3.45 -4.54 -0.13
CA TYR A 74 -2.20 -4.78 0.61
C TYR A 74 -1.62 -6.16 0.32
N ASN A 75 -2.45 -7.20 0.32
CA ASN A 75 -2.03 -8.56 0.00
C ASN A 75 -1.43 -8.64 -1.40
N GLN A 76 -2.14 -8.15 -2.41
CA GLN A 76 -1.66 -8.17 -3.79
C GLN A 76 -0.35 -7.40 -3.94
N GLY A 77 -0.24 -6.22 -3.32
CA GLY A 77 0.97 -5.41 -3.39
C GLY A 77 2.20 -6.10 -2.78
N LEU A 78 2.02 -6.79 -1.65
CA LEU A 78 3.08 -7.56 -1.00
C LEU A 78 3.40 -8.84 -1.79
N GLU A 79 2.39 -9.52 -2.31
CA GLU A 79 2.51 -10.79 -3.03
C GLU A 79 3.34 -10.66 -4.31
N ILE A 80 3.13 -9.60 -5.10
CA ILE A 80 3.93 -9.42 -6.33
C ILE A 80 5.40 -9.09 -6.07
N MET A 81 5.75 -8.67 -4.85
CA MET A 81 7.12 -8.39 -4.42
C MET A 81 7.67 -9.48 -3.49
N ILE A 82 7.00 -10.63 -3.37
CA ILE A 82 7.33 -11.63 -2.34
C ILE A 82 8.76 -12.18 -2.45
N ASN A 83 9.31 -12.25 -3.67
CA ASN A 83 10.67 -12.73 -3.93
C ASN A 83 11.70 -11.60 -4.07
N GLU A 84 11.25 -10.34 -3.98
CA GLU A 84 12.11 -9.17 -4.15
C GLU A 84 12.60 -8.64 -2.82
N ASN A 85 13.78 -8.02 -2.81
CA ASN A 85 14.26 -7.28 -1.65
C ASN A 85 13.75 -5.83 -1.69
N PHE A 86 13.16 -5.37 -0.60
CA PHE A 86 12.67 -3.99 -0.49
C PHE A 86 12.88 -3.45 0.93
N LYS A 87 13.07 -2.13 1.02
CA LYS A 87 13.28 -1.44 2.29
C LYS A 87 11.99 -1.34 3.10
N TYR A 88 12.14 -1.20 4.40
CA TYR A 88 11.03 -1.01 5.31
C TYR A 88 10.23 0.26 4.99
N SER A 89 8.90 0.14 5.07
CA SER A 89 7.94 1.25 5.02
C SER A 89 6.94 1.16 6.16
N ASN A 90 6.54 2.30 6.72
CA ASN A 90 5.48 2.36 7.73
C ASN A 90 4.13 1.82 7.20
N ASN A 91 3.93 1.79 5.88
CA ASN A 91 2.74 1.21 5.28
C ASN A 91 2.60 -0.30 5.57
N PHE A 92 3.69 -1.01 5.85
CA PHE A 92 3.63 -2.42 6.23
C PHE A 92 2.96 -2.62 7.59
N LYS A 93 3.22 -1.73 8.56
CA LYS A 93 2.48 -1.73 9.83
C LYS A 93 0.98 -1.53 9.58
N HIS A 94 0.64 -0.58 8.71
CA HIS A 94 -0.76 -0.32 8.36
C HIS A 94 -1.42 -1.49 7.63
N ALA A 95 -0.69 -2.21 6.78
CA ALA A 95 -1.17 -3.43 6.13
C ALA A 95 -1.56 -4.48 7.18
N ILE A 96 -0.65 -4.81 8.11
CA ILE A 96 -0.92 -5.80 9.17
C ILE A 96 -2.10 -5.37 10.05
N GLU A 97 -2.14 -4.10 10.47
CA GLU A 97 -3.28 -3.58 11.24
C GLU A 97 -4.60 -3.61 10.46
N THR A 98 -4.54 -3.51 9.14
CA THR A 98 -5.73 -3.59 8.27
C THR A 98 -6.23 -5.02 8.16
N PHE A 99 -5.33 -6.00 7.99
CA PHE A 99 -5.70 -7.42 8.05
C PHE A 99 -6.40 -7.76 9.36
N ILE A 100 -5.84 -7.31 10.50
CA ILE A 100 -6.45 -7.51 11.83
C ILE A 100 -7.83 -6.85 11.92
N LYS A 101 -7.98 -5.60 11.46
CA LYS A 101 -9.28 -4.91 11.43
C LYS A 101 -10.31 -5.61 10.53
N ASN A 102 -9.85 -6.23 9.46
CA ASN A 102 -10.68 -7.05 8.57
C ASN A 102 -10.96 -8.47 9.11
N LYS A 103 -10.44 -8.82 10.30
CA LYS A 103 -10.47 -10.17 10.89
C LYS A 103 -9.83 -11.25 10.00
N ASP A 104 -8.91 -10.84 9.11
CA ASP A 104 -8.14 -11.71 8.24
C ASP A 104 -6.82 -12.09 8.95
N PHE A 105 -6.95 -12.89 10.00
CA PHE A 105 -5.83 -13.24 10.88
C PHE A 105 -4.80 -14.14 10.20
N GLU A 106 -5.21 -14.92 9.20
CA GLU A 106 -4.32 -15.75 8.40
C GLU A 106 -3.33 -14.88 7.61
N ARG A 107 -3.84 -13.91 6.83
CA ARG A 107 -2.96 -12.98 6.11
C ARG A 107 -2.16 -12.10 7.06
N ALA A 108 -2.75 -11.66 8.17
CA ALA A 108 -2.02 -10.90 9.18
C ALA A 108 -0.79 -11.66 9.69
N LYS A 109 -0.97 -12.93 10.08
CA LYS A 109 0.10 -13.78 10.60
C LYS A 109 1.16 -14.07 9.53
N PHE A 110 0.71 -14.44 8.33
CA PHE A 110 1.58 -14.75 7.21
C PHE A 110 2.49 -13.56 6.87
N TRP A 111 1.90 -12.39 6.63
CA TRP A 111 2.67 -11.22 6.22
C TRP A 111 3.53 -10.66 7.34
N LEU A 112 3.07 -10.71 8.59
CA LEU A 112 3.89 -10.28 9.73
C LEU A 112 5.19 -11.10 9.80
N ASN A 113 5.07 -12.42 9.72
CA ASN A 113 6.23 -13.32 9.75
C ASN A 113 7.15 -13.10 8.54
N ASN A 114 6.59 -13.02 7.33
CA ASN A 114 7.40 -12.79 6.12
C ASN A 114 8.16 -11.46 6.18
N LEU A 115 7.52 -10.40 6.66
CA LEU A 115 8.13 -9.07 6.74
C LEU A 115 9.21 -9.01 7.83
N ILE A 116 8.99 -9.62 9.00
CA ILE A 116 10.00 -9.62 10.08
C ILE A 116 11.27 -10.36 9.64
N GLN A 117 11.17 -11.47 8.91
CA GLN A 117 12.34 -12.22 8.41
C GLN A 117 13.26 -11.38 7.51
N ARG A 118 12.74 -10.30 6.93
CA ARG A 118 13.52 -9.34 6.12
C ARG A 118 14.35 -8.37 6.94
N GLU A 119 14.35 -8.48 8.27
CA GLU A 119 15.23 -7.67 9.13
C GLU A 119 16.72 -7.85 8.82
N SER A 120 17.09 -9.01 8.27
CA SER A 120 18.44 -9.30 7.77
C SER A 120 18.85 -8.40 6.60
N TYR A 121 17.88 -7.89 5.83
CA TYR A 121 18.08 -6.95 4.72
C TYR A 121 17.91 -5.49 5.16
N ASP A 122 16.88 -5.18 5.96
CA ASP A 122 16.65 -3.86 6.56
C ASP A 122 16.19 -4.01 8.02
N GLU A 123 17.07 -3.68 8.96
CA GLU A 123 16.81 -3.88 10.40
C GLU A 123 15.54 -3.19 10.92
N LYS A 124 14.95 -2.24 10.17
CA LYS A 124 13.69 -1.59 10.56
C LYS A 124 12.49 -2.53 10.52
N PHE A 125 12.57 -3.67 9.82
CA PHE A 125 11.51 -4.68 9.83
C PHE A 125 11.22 -5.25 11.23
N LYS A 126 12.22 -5.31 12.13
CA LYS A 126 12.04 -5.73 13.53
C LYS A 126 10.99 -4.93 14.30
N LYS A 127 10.70 -3.70 13.84
CA LYS A 127 9.65 -2.84 14.42
C LYS A 127 8.26 -3.44 14.31
N LEU A 128 8.03 -4.39 13.38
CA LEU A 128 6.73 -5.02 13.20
C LEU A 128 6.41 -6.05 14.29
N ALA A 129 7.42 -6.60 15.00
CA ALA A 129 7.23 -7.59 16.06
C ALA A 129 6.27 -7.11 17.18
N VAL A 130 6.14 -5.80 17.38
CA VAL A 130 5.16 -5.21 18.31
C VAL A 130 3.70 -5.59 18.01
N LEU A 131 3.42 -6.07 16.80
CA LEU A 131 2.08 -6.47 16.34
C LEU A 131 1.76 -7.96 16.61
N GLU A 132 2.73 -8.79 17.01
CA GLU A 132 2.50 -10.22 17.28
C GLU A 132 1.41 -10.43 18.33
N LYS A 133 1.43 -9.61 19.38
CA LYS A 133 0.42 -9.59 20.46
C LYS A 133 -0.98 -9.10 20.05
N LYS A 134 -1.20 -8.79 18.77
CA LYS A 134 -2.50 -8.36 18.24
C LYS A 134 -3.15 -9.42 17.35
N ILE A 135 -2.45 -10.52 17.08
CA ILE A 135 -2.91 -11.61 16.21
C ILE A 135 -3.20 -12.81 17.14
N HIS A 136 -4.49 -12.98 17.46
CA HIS A 136 -5.00 -14.03 18.35
C HIS A 136 -6.25 -14.67 17.74
#